data_AF-A0A938LVX1-F1
#
_entry.id   AF-A0A938LVX1-F1
#
_cell.length_a   1.000
_cell.length_b   1.000
_cell.length_c   1.000
_cell.angle_alpha   90.00
_cell.angle_beta   90.00
_cell.angle_gamma   90.00
#
_symmetry.space_group_name_H-M   'P 1'
#
loop_
_entity.id
_entity.type
_entity.pdbx_description
1 polymer ?
#
loop_
_entity_poly.entity_id
_entity_poly.type
_entity_poly.pdbx_seq_one_letter_code
_entity_poly.pdbx_strand_id
1 'polypeptide(L)'
;MAHKTVISLLSILIVCTCGSHHAAAQVRDFSPRPEEQQLPRAMHSQMAELPRLKVGQADADLIGNTNRVLQAAVDYVAGLGGGVVEIGEGEYTMYDSLHLRSRVTVRGVPGKTVLRKAPGAVSALALDGDYGEEQITMVEPAGFA
;
A
#
# COMPACT_ATOMS: atom_id res chain seq x y z
N MET A 1 -4.11 95.57 6.19
CA MET A 1 -3.82 94.66 5.07
C MET A 1 -2.74 93.67 5.53
N ALA A 2 -3.10 92.37 5.58
CA ALA A 2 -2.32 91.13 5.78
C ALA A 2 -0.90 91.22 6.42
N HIS A 3 -0.57 90.75 7.64
CA HIS A 3 -0.67 89.40 8.29
C HIS A 3 -0.15 88.27 7.39
N LYS A 4 0.64 87.25 7.79
CA LYS A 4 1.50 86.84 8.92
C LYS A 4 1.91 85.39 8.57
N THR A 5 3.13 84.93 8.87
CA THR A 5 3.53 83.51 9.15
C THR A 5 3.35 82.47 8.01
N VAL A 6 4.09 81.35 7.84
CA VAL A 6 4.52 80.28 8.76
C VAL A 6 5.68 79.49 8.12
N ILE A 7 6.68 79.14 8.94
CA ILE A 7 7.75 78.17 8.69
C ILE A 7 7.16 76.75 8.71
N SER A 8 7.36 75.93 7.66
CA SER A 8 6.98 74.51 7.68
C SER A 8 8.20 73.60 7.64
N LEU A 9 8.63 73.17 8.83
CA LEU A 9 9.40 71.96 9.06
C LEU A 9 8.67 70.77 8.40
N LEU A 10 9.37 69.98 7.58
CA LEU A 10 8.98 68.59 7.35
C LEU A 10 10.18 67.68 7.63
N SER A 11 10.18 67.20 8.87
CA SER A 11 11.04 66.17 9.41
C SER A 11 10.75 64.84 8.71
N ILE A 12 11.71 64.30 7.96
CA ILE A 12 11.67 62.88 7.56
C ILE A 12 12.68 62.16 8.45
N LEU A 13 12.19 61.71 9.61
CA LEU A 13 12.91 60.81 10.48
C LEU A 13 12.84 59.41 9.83
N ILE A 14 13.92 58.99 9.17
CA ILE A 14 14.09 57.60 8.73
C ILE A 14 14.33 56.78 10.00
N VAL A 15 13.24 56.24 10.55
CA VAL A 15 13.31 55.23 11.59
C VAL A 15 13.79 53.94 10.92
N CYS A 16 15.11 53.71 10.96
CA CYS A 16 15.69 52.38 10.81
C CYS A 16 15.26 51.54 12.01
N THR A 17 14.03 51.02 12.00
CA THR A 17 13.73 49.83 12.78
C THR A 17 14.47 48.69 12.12
N CYS A 18 15.68 48.42 12.61
CA CYS A 18 16.29 47.11 12.59
C CYS A 18 15.38 46.19 13.41
N GLY A 19 14.21 45.86 12.87
CA GLY A 19 13.40 44.77 13.35
C GLY A 19 14.22 43.53 13.05
N SER A 20 14.86 42.99 14.09
CA SER A 20 15.38 41.64 14.08
C SER A 20 14.23 40.71 13.70
N HIS A 21 14.06 40.45 12.41
CA HIS A 21 13.27 39.35 11.91
C HIS A 21 14.05 38.08 12.27
N HIS A 22 14.11 37.77 13.56
CA HIS A 22 14.34 36.42 14.01
C HIS A 22 13.10 35.64 13.57
N ALA A 23 13.15 35.11 12.35
CA ALA A 23 12.40 33.93 11.98
C ALA A 23 12.93 32.81 12.88
N ALA A 24 12.46 32.76 14.13
CA ALA A 24 12.63 31.60 14.97
C ALA A 24 11.96 30.46 14.21
N ALA A 25 12.77 29.56 13.65
CA ALA A 25 12.28 28.33 13.06
C ALA A 25 11.40 27.65 14.12
N GLN A 26 10.10 27.61 13.87
CA GLN A 26 9.16 27.00 14.78
C GLN A 26 9.58 25.54 14.93
N VAL A 27 10.05 25.16 16.11
CA VAL A 27 10.46 23.78 16.39
C VAL A 27 9.23 22.92 16.20
N ARG A 28 9.27 22.04 15.20
CA ARG A 28 8.15 21.17 14.87
C ARG A 28 7.98 20.19 16.02
N ASP A 29 6.81 20.19 16.66
CA ASP A 29 6.46 19.19 17.67
C ASP A 29 6.22 17.85 16.98
N PHE A 30 6.93 16.82 17.42
CA PHE A 30 6.84 15.45 16.91
C PHE A 30 6.05 14.53 17.84
N SER A 31 5.50 15.07 18.94
CA SER A 31 4.70 14.30 19.88
C SER A 31 3.37 13.87 19.24
N PRO A 32 2.85 12.67 19.54
CA PRO A 32 1.53 12.25 19.07
C PRO A 32 0.44 13.22 19.50
N ARG A 33 -0.53 13.46 18.61
CA ARG A 33 -1.67 14.34 18.91
C ARG A 33 -2.64 13.65 19.88
N PRO A 34 -3.43 14.38 20.69
CA PRO A 34 -4.41 13.77 21.59
C PRO A 34 -5.45 12.87 20.90
N GLU A 35 -5.71 13.14 19.62
CA GLU A 35 -6.57 12.37 18.72
C GLU A 35 -5.97 11.02 18.32
N GLU A 36 -4.63 10.92 18.31
CA GLU A 36 -3.86 9.83 17.73
C GLU A 36 -3.72 8.69 18.73
N GLN A 37 -4.83 7.99 18.95
CA GLN A 37 -4.88 6.85 19.86
C GLN A 37 -4.39 5.56 19.20
N GLN A 38 -3.62 4.78 19.96
CA GLN A 38 -3.20 3.45 19.57
C GLN A 38 -4.43 2.55 19.39
N LEU A 39 -4.45 1.79 18.29
CA LEU A 39 -5.57 0.89 18.01
C LEU A 39 -5.59 -0.29 19.00
N PRO A 40 -6.77 -0.79 19.41
CA PRO A 40 -6.85 -1.98 20.24
C PRO A 40 -6.14 -3.16 19.57
N ARG A 41 -5.23 -3.81 20.32
CA ARG A 41 -4.44 -4.99 19.88
C ARG A 41 -3.46 -4.74 18.74
N ALA A 42 -3.17 -3.49 18.37
CA ALA A 42 -2.08 -3.16 17.46
C ALA A 42 -1.05 -2.27 18.18
N MET A 43 0.22 -2.37 17.80
CA MET A 43 1.30 -1.51 18.33
C MET A 43 1.45 -0.21 17.53
N HIS A 44 0.40 0.23 16.85
CA HIS A 44 0.38 1.46 16.06
C HIS A 44 -0.99 2.14 16.19
N SER A 45 -1.00 3.47 16.01
CA SER A 45 -2.22 4.26 15.86
C SER A 45 -2.87 4.03 14.51
N GLN A 46 -4.04 4.61 14.28
CA GLN A 46 -4.65 4.58 12.96
C GLN A 46 -3.72 5.20 11.92
N MET A 47 -3.44 4.47 10.84
CA MET A 47 -2.58 4.97 9.77
C MET A 47 -3.29 6.10 9.01
N ALA A 48 -2.60 7.23 8.83
CA ALA A 48 -3.09 8.32 7.97
C ALA A 48 -3.15 7.91 6.50
N GLU A 49 -2.20 7.08 6.06
CA GLU A 49 -2.10 6.55 4.71
C GLU A 49 -2.03 5.02 4.77
N LEU A 50 -2.90 4.36 4.00
CA LEU A 50 -2.86 2.90 3.89
C LEU A 50 -1.85 2.47 2.83
N PRO A 51 -1.13 1.36 3.06
CA PRO A 51 -0.25 0.75 2.07
C PRO A 51 -0.97 0.50 0.74
N ARG A 52 -0.27 0.83 -0.34
CA ARG A 52 -0.63 0.50 -1.72
C ARG A 52 0.51 -0.29 -2.32
N LEU A 53 0.20 -1.45 -2.89
CA LEU A 53 1.17 -2.32 -3.53
C LEU A 53 0.67 -2.72 -4.91
N LYS A 54 1.53 -2.60 -5.92
CA LYS A 54 1.25 -3.00 -7.30
C LYS A 54 1.86 -4.37 -7.58
N VAL A 55 1.05 -5.27 -8.14
CA VAL A 55 1.47 -6.55 -8.71
C VAL A 55 1.33 -6.48 -10.22
N GLY A 56 2.35 -6.90 -10.97
CA GLY A 56 2.36 -6.81 -12.42
C GLY A 56 3.20 -7.91 -13.05
N GLN A 57 3.06 -8.09 -14.36
CA GLN A 57 4.00 -8.91 -15.13
C GLN A 57 5.31 -8.16 -15.46
N ALA A 58 5.29 -6.83 -15.35
CA ALA A 58 6.42 -5.91 -15.46
C ALA A 58 6.08 -4.61 -14.69
N ASP A 59 7.10 -3.79 -14.41
CA ASP A 59 6.96 -2.43 -13.85
C ASP A 59 6.01 -2.32 -12.65
N ALA A 60 6.22 -3.19 -11.66
CA ALA A 60 5.41 -3.31 -10.45
C ALA A 60 6.28 -3.63 -9.23
N ASP A 61 5.76 -3.40 -8.03
CA ASP A 61 6.47 -3.66 -6.76
C ASP A 61 6.74 -5.16 -6.59
N LEU A 62 5.76 -6.00 -6.97
CA LEU A 62 5.91 -7.44 -7.06
C LEU A 62 5.66 -7.89 -8.50
N ILE A 63 6.65 -8.59 -9.06
CA ILE A 63 6.60 -9.07 -10.44
C ILE A 63 6.28 -10.57 -10.47
N GLY A 64 5.25 -10.93 -11.21
CA GLY A 64 4.88 -12.31 -11.47
C GLY A 64 3.50 -12.44 -12.12
N ASN A 65 3.18 -13.65 -12.59
CA ASN A 65 1.95 -13.96 -13.33
C ASN A 65 1.18 -15.14 -12.73
N THR A 66 1.38 -15.47 -11.45
CA THR A 66 0.72 -16.62 -10.78
C THR A 66 0.03 -16.22 -9.48
N ASN A 67 -0.86 -17.08 -8.96
CA ASN A 67 -1.50 -16.87 -7.66
C ASN A 67 -0.51 -16.68 -6.50
N ARG A 68 0.72 -17.23 -6.58
CA ARG A 68 1.72 -17.10 -5.52
C ARG A 68 2.14 -15.64 -5.29
N VAL A 69 2.39 -14.88 -6.36
CA VAL A 69 2.76 -13.46 -6.22
C VAL A 69 1.58 -12.62 -5.74
N LEU A 70 0.36 -12.94 -6.20
CA LEU A 70 -0.86 -12.27 -5.77
C LEU A 70 -1.15 -12.52 -4.28
N GLN A 71 -0.97 -13.77 -3.83
CA GLN A 71 -1.16 -14.11 -2.42
C GLN A 71 -0.10 -13.46 -1.54
N ALA A 72 1.16 -13.43 -1.98
CA ALA A 72 2.23 -12.72 -1.28
C ALA A 72 1.93 -11.23 -1.10
N ALA A 73 1.39 -10.57 -2.14
CA ALA A 73 0.96 -9.18 -2.07
C ALA A 73 -0.14 -8.96 -1.02
N VAL A 74 -1.17 -9.82 -1.05
CA VAL A 74 -2.29 -9.76 -0.11
C VAL A 74 -1.83 -9.99 1.32
N ASP A 75 -0.98 -10.99 1.55
CA ASP A 75 -0.45 -11.32 2.88
C ASP A 75 0.47 -10.21 3.41
N TYR A 76 1.30 -9.62 2.55
CA TYR A 76 2.16 -8.50 2.91
C TYR A 76 1.34 -7.29 3.35
N VAL A 77 0.37 -6.85 2.53
CA VAL A 77 -0.49 -5.71 2.86
C VAL A 77 -1.34 -5.99 4.11
N ALA A 78 -1.81 -7.22 4.31
CA ALA A 78 -2.50 -7.61 5.53
C ALA A 78 -1.61 -7.50 6.77
N GLY A 79 -0.34 -7.94 6.67
CA GLY A 79 0.65 -7.84 7.74
C GLY A 79 0.96 -6.41 8.16
N LEU A 80 0.80 -5.45 7.24
CA LEU A 80 0.91 -4.01 7.50
C LEU A 80 -0.36 -3.39 8.10
N GLY A 81 -1.40 -4.18 8.40
CA GLY A 81 -2.65 -3.71 8.98
C GLY A 81 -3.79 -3.50 7.98
N GLY A 82 -3.57 -3.80 6.71
CA GLY A 82 -4.54 -3.64 5.62
C GLY A 82 -4.07 -2.65 4.56
N GLY A 83 -4.88 -2.43 3.52
CA GLY A 83 -4.55 -1.54 2.42
C GLY A 83 -5.09 -2.01 1.08
N VAL A 84 -4.40 -1.62 -0.01
CA VAL A 84 -4.82 -1.91 -1.38
C VAL A 84 -3.74 -2.66 -2.14
N VAL A 85 -4.12 -3.76 -2.78
CA VAL A 85 -3.31 -4.47 -3.77
C VAL A 85 -3.88 -4.16 -5.16
N GLU A 86 -3.09 -3.50 -5.99
CA GLU A 86 -3.43 -3.18 -7.37
C GLU A 86 -2.79 -4.21 -8.30
N ILE A 87 -3.61 -4.87 -9.12
CA ILE A 87 -3.17 -5.87 -10.08
C ILE A 87 -3.16 -5.22 -11.45
N GLY A 88 -1.99 -5.26 -12.09
CA GLY A 88 -1.79 -4.77 -13.45
C GLY A 88 -2.59 -5.53 -14.49
N GLU A 89 -2.50 -5.03 -15.73
CA GLU A 89 -3.05 -5.70 -16.90
C GLU A 89 -2.31 -7.03 -17.13
N GLY A 90 -3.04 -8.05 -17.60
CA GLY A 90 -2.46 -9.34 -17.91
C GLY A 90 -3.28 -10.51 -17.38
N GLU A 91 -2.85 -11.69 -17.78
CA GLU A 91 -3.42 -12.96 -17.33
C GLU A 91 -2.57 -13.56 -16.22
N TYR A 92 -3.20 -13.91 -15.11
CA TYR A 92 -2.57 -14.50 -13.94
C TYR A 92 -3.08 -15.92 -13.75
N THR A 93 -2.18 -16.89 -13.77
CA THR A 93 -2.50 -18.31 -13.61
C THR A 93 -2.79 -18.62 -12.14
N MET A 94 -4.00 -19.10 -11.89
CA MET A 94 -4.51 -19.42 -10.55
C MET A 94 -4.47 -20.94 -10.33
N TYR A 95 -3.34 -21.43 -9.82
CA TYR A 95 -3.20 -22.82 -9.36
C TYR A 95 -4.01 -23.07 -8.08
N ASP A 96 -4.17 -22.02 -7.27
CA ASP A 96 -5.06 -21.96 -6.12
C ASP A 96 -5.90 -20.67 -6.17
N SER A 97 -6.94 -20.62 -5.33
CA SER A 97 -7.76 -19.43 -5.12
C SER A 97 -6.97 -18.31 -4.47
N LEU A 98 -7.38 -17.06 -4.70
CA LEU A 98 -6.84 -15.93 -3.95
C LEU A 98 -7.57 -15.82 -2.60
N HIS A 99 -6.85 -16.05 -1.51
CA HIS A 99 -7.41 -15.96 -0.17
C HIS A 99 -7.29 -14.53 0.36
N LEU A 100 -8.42 -13.82 0.39
CA LEU A 100 -8.47 -12.47 0.93
C LEU A 100 -8.17 -12.43 2.44
N ARG A 101 -7.72 -11.25 2.87
CA ARG A 101 -7.42 -10.94 4.28
C ARG A 101 -8.25 -9.75 4.72
N SER A 102 -8.48 -9.66 6.02
CA SER A 102 -9.19 -8.55 6.63
C SER A 102 -8.54 -7.22 6.26
N ARG A 103 -9.37 -6.24 5.88
CA ARG A 103 -8.94 -4.87 5.55
C ARG A 103 -8.02 -4.76 4.32
N VAL A 104 -7.96 -5.79 3.48
CA VAL A 104 -7.26 -5.73 2.18
C VAL A 104 -8.28 -5.58 1.05
N THR A 105 -8.06 -4.58 0.21
CA THR A 105 -8.82 -4.40 -1.04
C THR A 105 -7.95 -4.83 -2.21
N VAL A 106 -8.45 -5.75 -3.04
CA VAL A 106 -7.78 -6.13 -4.30
C VAL A 106 -8.47 -5.41 -5.45
N ARG A 107 -7.70 -4.79 -6.34
CA ARG A 107 -8.20 -3.97 -7.44
C ARG A 107 -7.48 -4.33 -8.74
N GLY A 108 -8.22 -4.76 -9.75
CA GLY A 108 -7.69 -5.01 -11.09
C GLY A 108 -8.11 -3.92 -12.09
N VAL A 109 -7.59 -4.01 -13.31
CA VAL A 109 -8.03 -3.18 -14.44
C VAL A 109 -9.22 -3.85 -15.14
N PRO A 110 -10.41 -3.20 -15.21
CA PRO A 110 -11.60 -3.79 -15.81
C PRO A 110 -11.36 -4.31 -17.22
N GLY A 111 -11.68 -5.58 -17.46
CA GLY A 111 -11.53 -6.23 -18.78
C GLY A 111 -10.09 -6.54 -19.19
N LYS A 112 -9.08 -6.19 -18.37
CA LYS A 112 -7.66 -6.40 -18.71
C LYS A 112 -6.88 -7.23 -17.70
N THR A 113 -7.28 -7.20 -16.43
CA THR A 113 -6.75 -8.12 -15.41
C THR A 113 -7.61 -9.39 -15.42
N VAL A 114 -7.01 -10.52 -15.78
CA VAL A 114 -7.69 -11.83 -15.85
C VAL A 114 -7.06 -12.77 -14.84
N LEU A 115 -7.83 -13.22 -13.85
CA LEU A 115 -7.43 -14.30 -12.95
C LEU A 115 -7.93 -15.62 -13.54
N ARG A 116 -7.06 -16.36 -14.25
CA ARG A 116 -7.44 -17.59 -14.95
C ARG A 116 -7.15 -18.81 -14.10
N LYS A 117 -8.18 -19.63 -13.83
CA LYS A 117 -8.01 -20.95 -13.22
C LYS A 117 -7.05 -21.81 -14.05
N ALA A 118 -6.02 -22.36 -13.41
CA ALA A 118 -5.11 -23.29 -14.07
C ALA A 118 -5.86 -24.54 -14.56
N PRO A 119 -5.37 -25.21 -15.63
CA PRO A 119 -5.92 -26.50 -16.06
C PRO A 119 -5.92 -27.51 -14.91
N GLY A 120 -7.01 -28.25 -14.77
CA GLY A 120 -7.04 -29.41 -13.87
C GLY A 120 -6.36 -30.61 -14.50
N ALA A 121 -5.81 -31.49 -13.66
CA ALA A 121 -5.27 -32.79 -14.07
C ALA A 121 -6.14 -33.92 -13.50
N VAL A 122 -6.28 -35.00 -14.25
CA VAL A 122 -6.97 -36.22 -13.84
C VAL A 122 -6.15 -37.40 -14.35
N SER A 123 -5.86 -38.36 -13.48
CA SER A 123 -5.23 -39.63 -13.84
C SER A 123 -5.97 -40.77 -13.15
N ALA A 124 -6.05 -41.91 -13.82
CA ALA A 124 -6.39 -43.17 -13.15
C ALA A 124 -5.29 -43.57 -12.17
N LEU A 125 -5.67 -44.34 -11.14
CA LEU A 125 -4.72 -44.99 -10.25
C LEU A 125 -4.17 -46.23 -10.95
N ALA A 126 -2.85 -46.35 -11.01
CA ALA A 126 -2.15 -47.58 -11.38
C ALA A 126 -2.08 -48.55 -10.19
N LEU A 127 -1.95 -48.00 -8.97
CA LEU A 127 -1.98 -48.71 -7.71
C LEU A 127 -2.61 -47.82 -6.64
N ASP A 128 -3.56 -48.37 -5.90
CA ASP A 128 -4.14 -47.73 -4.71
C ASP A 128 -3.20 -47.89 -3.50
N GLY A 129 -3.35 -47.06 -2.47
CA GLY A 129 -2.57 -47.16 -1.24
C GLY A 129 -3.08 -48.29 -0.35
N ASP A 130 -2.16 -49.02 0.31
CA ASP A 130 -2.53 -50.03 1.32
C ASP A 130 -2.70 -49.41 2.73
N TYR A 131 -3.06 -50.22 3.71
CA TYR A 131 -3.29 -49.77 5.08
C TYR A 131 -2.03 -49.12 5.70
N GLY A 132 -2.15 -47.84 6.05
CA GLY A 132 -1.07 -47.04 6.64
C GLY A 132 -0.13 -46.42 5.62
N GLU A 133 -0.42 -46.54 4.32
CA GLU A 133 0.35 -45.95 3.25
C GLU A 133 -0.16 -44.54 2.90
N GLU A 134 0.76 -43.58 2.78
CA GLU A 134 0.46 -42.18 2.41
C GLU A 134 0.79 -41.88 0.93
N GLN A 135 0.89 -42.92 0.10
CA GLN A 135 1.19 -42.80 -1.33
C GLN A 135 0.20 -43.58 -2.18
N ILE A 136 0.01 -43.09 -3.40
CA ILE A 136 -0.76 -43.73 -4.49
C ILE A 136 0.11 -43.69 -5.75
N THR A 137 -0.09 -44.64 -6.67
CA THR A 137 0.62 -44.61 -7.95
C THR A 137 -0.33 -44.20 -9.06
N MET A 138 0.02 -43.16 -9.82
CA MET A 138 -0.75 -42.66 -10.96
C MET A 138 -0.30 -43.33 -12.26
N VAL A 139 -1.23 -43.56 -13.19
CA VAL A 139 -0.90 -43.97 -14.56
C VAL A 139 -0.17 -42.84 -15.30
N GLU A 140 -0.63 -41.60 -15.14
CA GLU A 140 -0.01 -40.38 -15.69
C GLU A 140 0.22 -39.38 -14.55
N PRO A 141 1.46 -39.28 -14.02
CA PRO A 141 1.75 -38.37 -12.91
C PRO A 141 1.87 -36.89 -13.33
N ALA A 142 1.91 -36.58 -14.63
CA ALA A 142 2.03 -35.20 -15.08
C ALA A 142 0.85 -34.32 -14.60
N GLY A 143 1.17 -33.16 -14.02
CA GLY A 143 0.17 -32.21 -13.51
C GLY A 143 -0.18 -32.34 -12.02
N PHE A 144 0.47 -33.26 -11.29
CA PHE A 144 0.30 -33.46 -9.84
C PHE A 144 1.57 -33.16 -9.01
N ALA A 145 2.59 -32.57 -9.62
CA ALA A 145 3.87 -32.21 -8.99
C ALA A 145 3.86 -30.83 -8.32
#